data_AF-A0AAU1YS02-F1
#
_entry.id   AF-A0AAU1YS02-F1
#
_cell.length_a   1.000
_cell.length_b   1.000
_cell.length_c   1.000
_cell.angle_alpha   90.00
_cell.angle_beta   90.00
_cell.angle_gamma   90.00
#
_symmetry.space_group_name_H-M   'P 1'
#
loop_
_entity.id
_entity.type
_entity.pdbx_description
1 polymer ?
#
loop_
_entity_poly.entity_id
_entity_poly.type
_entity_poly.pdbx_seq_one_letter_code
_entity_poly.pdbx_strand_id
1 'polypeptide(L)'
;MIGTLVPVGALALSACQSPHGDLAVSSGSGSDGAALDAPTEAKVKEIVRRFKDTNRTPGVLVGIWSPKGTFVSATGVADLATKAPLRADMQFKIASQT
;
A
#
# COMPACT_ATOMS: atom_id res chain seq x y z
N MET A 1 -15.30 -0.75 -65.39
CA MET A 1 -16.53 -0.33 -64.68
C MET A 1 -16.90 -1.44 -63.72
N ILE A 2 -17.21 -1.06 -62.47
CA ILE A 2 -17.54 -1.88 -61.29
C ILE A 2 -16.31 -2.41 -60.53
N GLY A 3 -15.87 -1.58 -59.57
CA GLY A 3 -15.02 -1.97 -58.46
C GLY A 3 -15.90 -2.40 -57.29
N THR A 4 -15.64 -3.59 -56.76
CA THR A 4 -16.38 -4.16 -55.63
C THR A 4 -15.66 -3.82 -54.33
N LEU A 5 -16.31 -2.99 -53.51
CA LEU A 5 -15.89 -2.57 -52.19
C LEU A 5 -16.39 -3.62 -51.18
N VAL A 6 -15.46 -4.30 -50.49
CA VAL A 6 -15.79 -5.28 -49.43
C VAL A 6 -15.59 -4.62 -48.07
N PRO A 7 -16.60 -4.59 -47.18
CA PRO A 7 -16.43 -4.11 -45.82
C PRO A 7 -15.74 -5.16 -44.95
N VAL A 8 -14.63 -4.78 -44.30
CA VAL A 8 -13.98 -5.57 -43.26
C VAL A 8 -14.85 -5.52 -42.01
N GLY A 9 -15.55 -6.62 -41.74
CA GLY A 9 -16.34 -6.82 -40.53
C GLY A 9 -15.44 -7.04 -39.31
N ALA A 10 -15.70 -6.26 -38.26
CA ALA A 10 -15.13 -6.47 -36.94
C ALA A 10 -15.82 -7.66 -36.26
N LEU A 11 -15.06 -8.73 -35.98
CA LEU A 11 -15.51 -9.82 -35.12
C LEU A 11 -14.95 -9.58 -33.71
N ALA A 12 -15.86 -9.28 -32.79
CA ALA A 12 -15.61 -9.12 -31.38
C ALA A 12 -15.13 -10.44 -30.77
N LEU A 13 -13.95 -10.42 -30.14
CA LEU A 13 -13.46 -11.50 -29.29
C LEU A 13 -14.26 -11.49 -27.99
N SER A 14 -15.31 -12.31 -27.92
CA SER A 14 -15.99 -12.62 -26.66
C SER A 14 -15.13 -13.56 -25.83
N ALA A 15 -14.22 -13.00 -25.04
CA ALA A 15 -13.50 -13.75 -24.01
C ALA A 15 -14.40 -13.89 -22.78
N CYS A 16 -14.81 -15.12 -22.45
CA CYS A 16 -15.44 -15.44 -21.16
C CYS A 16 -14.42 -15.20 -20.04
N GLN A 17 -14.46 -14.03 -19.41
CA GLN A 17 -13.81 -13.79 -18.13
C GLN A 17 -14.71 -14.35 -17.02
N SER A 18 -14.30 -15.48 -16.46
CA SER A 18 -14.84 -16.01 -15.22
C SER A 18 -14.75 -14.92 -14.13
N PRO A 19 -15.86 -14.55 -13.45
CA PRO A 19 -15.80 -13.68 -12.30
C PRO A 19 -15.21 -14.48 -11.15
N HIS A 20 -13.88 -14.57 -11.11
CA HIS A 20 -13.20 -14.78 -9.84
C HIS A 20 -13.47 -13.48 -9.09
N GLY A 21 -14.47 -13.53 -8.21
CA GLY A 21 -14.78 -12.45 -7.29
C GLY A 21 -13.50 -12.13 -6.55
N ASP A 22 -12.81 -11.12 -7.04
CA ASP A 22 -11.84 -10.36 -6.28
C ASP A 22 -12.64 -9.88 -5.08
N LEU A 23 -12.46 -10.55 -3.95
CA LEU A 23 -12.76 -9.94 -2.68
C LEU A 23 -11.87 -8.72 -2.67
N ALA A 24 -12.44 -7.59 -3.13
CA ALA A 24 -11.94 -6.27 -2.89
C ALA A 24 -11.85 -6.20 -1.37
N VAL A 25 -10.68 -6.58 -0.86
CA VAL A 25 -10.27 -6.26 0.48
C VAL A 25 -10.28 -4.75 0.47
N SER A 26 -11.39 -4.18 0.97
CA SER A 26 -11.41 -2.81 1.41
C SER A 26 -10.20 -2.70 2.30
N SER A 27 -9.13 -2.10 1.75
CA SER A 27 -8.07 -1.55 2.56
C SER A 27 -8.80 -0.56 3.43
N GLY A 28 -9.10 -0.99 4.65
CA GLY A 28 -9.66 -0.12 5.67
C GLY A 28 -8.65 0.99 5.80
N SER A 29 -8.94 2.13 5.17
CA SER A 29 -8.23 3.36 5.38
C SER A 29 -8.34 3.62 6.86
N GLY A 30 -7.24 3.39 7.58
CA GLY A 30 -7.22 3.43 9.03
C GLY A 30 -7.69 4.80 9.52
N SER A 31 -8.93 4.82 10.02
CA SER A 31 -9.60 5.89 10.75
C SER A 31 -9.93 7.15 9.94
N ASP A 32 -11.21 7.53 9.98
CA ASP A 32 -11.81 8.81 9.53
C ASP A 32 -11.27 10.05 10.29
N GLY A 33 -9.94 10.17 10.41
CA GLY A 33 -9.26 11.32 10.97
C GLY A 33 -8.47 12.03 9.88
N ALA A 34 -8.52 13.36 9.86
CA ALA A 34 -7.69 14.18 8.98
C ALA A 34 -6.21 13.75 9.07
N ALA A 35 -5.43 13.94 8.00
CA ALA A 35 -4.00 13.69 8.06
C ALA A 35 -3.33 14.61 9.11
N LEU A 36 -2.27 14.13 9.75
CA LEU A 36 -1.41 14.95 10.58
C LEU A 36 -0.84 16.14 9.79
N ASP A 37 -0.63 17.27 10.47
CA ASP A 37 -0.07 18.45 9.82
C ASP A 37 1.38 18.21 9.32
N ALA A 38 1.72 18.84 8.19
CA ALA A 38 3.00 18.62 7.51
C ALA A 38 4.26 18.82 8.40
N PRO A 39 4.38 19.85 9.27
CA PRO A 39 5.57 19.98 10.11
C PRO A 39 5.65 18.89 11.17
N THR A 40 4.53 18.45 11.74
CA THR A 40 4.50 17.31 12.68
C THR A 40 4.87 16.02 11.98
N GLU A 41 4.32 15.77 10.78
CA GLU A 41 4.66 14.60 9.97
C GLU A 41 6.15 14.54 9.64
N ALA A 42 6.74 15.66 9.21
CA ALA A 42 8.17 15.77 8.94
C ALA A 42 9.00 15.46 10.19
N LYS A 43 8.57 15.93 11.37
CA LYS A 43 9.26 15.65 12.62
C LYS A 43 9.20 14.17 12.99
N VAL A 44 8.05 13.52 12.81
CA VAL A 44 7.89 12.08 13.05
C VAL A 44 8.81 11.29 12.11
N LYS A 45 8.80 11.61 10.81
CA LYS A 45 9.68 10.95 9.82
C LYS A 45 11.16 11.07 10.19
N GLU A 46 11.59 12.23 10.67
CA GLU A 46 12.97 12.43 11.13
C GLU A 46 13.31 11.63 12.41
N ILE A 47 12.37 11.50 13.34
CA ILE A 47 12.54 10.64 14.52
C ILE A 47 12.68 9.17 14.10
N VAL A 48 11.81 8.69 13.20
CA VAL A 48 11.85 7.32 12.69
C VAL A 48 13.16 7.06 11.95
N ARG A 49 13.63 8.00 11.11
CA ARG A 49 14.91 7.88 10.42
C ARG A 49 16.07 7.73 11.40
N ARG A 50 16.17 8.62 12.40
CA ARG A 50 17.21 8.54 13.44
C ARG A 50 17.12 7.25 14.25
N PHE A 51 15.91 6.77 14.56
CA PHE A 51 15.73 5.48 15.24
C PHE A 51 16.28 4.32 14.40
N LYS A 52 15.98 4.30 13.10
CA LYS A 52 16.50 3.28 12.17
C LYS A 52 18.02 3.30 12.10
N ASP A 53 18.61 4.50 11.97
CA ASP A 53 20.06 4.67 11.86
C ASP A 53 20.78 4.20 13.14
N THR A 54 20.28 4.58 14.31
CA THR A 54 20.87 4.21 15.61
C THR A 54 20.76 2.72 15.91
N ASN A 55 19.58 2.12 15.67
CA ASN A 55 19.31 0.74 16.06
C ASN A 55 19.59 -0.27 14.95
N ARG A 56 19.93 0.19 13.74
CA ARG A 56 20.13 -0.63 12.55
C ARG A 56 18.96 -1.56 12.26
N THR A 57 17.73 -1.06 12.44
CA THR A 57 16.52 -1.85 12.21
C THR A 57 16.23 -1.99 10.71
N PRO A 58 15.95 -3.22 10.21
CA PRO A 58 15.72 -3.45 8.78
C PRO A 58 14.50 -2.72 8.21
N GLY A 59 13.45 -2.62 9.01
CA GLY A 59 12.18 -1.99 8.65
C GLY A 59 11.48 -1.45 9.89
N VAL A 60 10.67 -0.41 9.70
CA VAL A 60 9.85 0.21 10.74
C VAL A 60 8.48 0.56 10.18
N LEU A 61 7.44 0.16 10.91
CA LEU A 61 6.05 0.57 10.71
C LEU A 61 5.62 1.40 11.91
N VAL A 62 5.13 2.61 11.66
CA VAL A 62 4.57 3.50 12.69
C VAL A 62 3.16 3.88 12.28
N GLY A 63 2.23 3.77 13.22
CA GLY A 63 0.89 4.32 13.13
C GLY A 63 0.64 5.27 14.30
N ILE A 64 0.11 6.46 14.01
CA ILE A 64 -0.31 7.46 14.98
C ILE A 64 -1.76 7.79 14.71
N TRP A 65 -2.59 7.68 15.75
CA TRP A 65 -3.99 8.09 15.72
C TRP A 65 -4.23 9.06 16.86
N SER A 66 -4.64 10.28 16.53
CA SER A 66 -4.86 11.34 17.50
C SER A 66 -6.01 12.25 17.03
N PRO A 67 -6.59 13.08 17.93
CA PRO A 67 -7.55 14.11 17.52
C PRO A 67 -6.96 15.15 16.55
N LYS A 68 -5.64 15.29 16.49
CA LYS A 68 -4.93 16.20 15.57
C LYS A 68 -4.69 15.58 14.19
N GLY A 69 -5.03 14.31 14.03
CA GLY A 69 -4.95 13.59 12.79
C GLY A 69 -4.24 12.24 12.90
N THR A 70 -4.13 11.59 11.75
CA THR A 70 -3.57 10.26 11.55
C THR A 70 -2.29 10.30 10.73
N PHE A 71 -1.40 9.35 10.99
CA PHE A 71 -0.18 9.13 10.20
C PHE A 71 0.18 7.65 10.23
N VAL A 72 0.38 7.06 9.06
CA VAL A 72 0.87 5.69 8.92
C VAL A 72 2.03 5.69 7.95
N SER A 73 3.14 5.07 8.34
CA SER A 73 4.33 4.96 7.49
C SER A 73 5.02 3.61 7.69
N ALA A 74 5.25 2.91 6.58
CA ALA A 74 6.08 1.72 6.51
C ALA A 74 7.36 2.05 5.73
N THR A 75 8.54 1.75 6.28
CA THR A 75 9.80 2.04 5.60
C THR A 75 10.83 0.95 5.84
N GLY A 76 11.54 0.54 4.80
CA GLY A 76 12.58 -0.48 4.86
C GLY A 76 12.07 -1.83 4.35
N VAL A 77 12.73 -2.91 4.79
CA VAL A 77 12.43 -4.27 4.35
C VAL A 77 11.81 -5.08 5.48
N ALA A 78 10.91 -5.98 5.13
CA ALA A 78 10.28 -6.94 6.04
C ALA A 78 11.01 -8.28 6.07
N ASP A 79 11.68 -8.61 4.96
CA ASP A 79 12.41 -9.86 4.79
C ASP A 79 13.85 -9.55 4.38
N LEU A 80 14.82 -10.04 5.17
CA LEU A 80 16.24 -9.81 4.93
C LEU A 80 16.82 -10.65 3.80
N ALA A 81 16.26 -11.83 3.55
CA ALA A 81 16.70 -12.77 2.52
C ALA A 81 16.18 -12.33 1.15
N THR A 82 14.88 -12.08 1.03
CA THR A 82 14.26 -11.69 -0.25
C THR A 82 14.31 -10.19 -0.52
N LYS A 83 14.66 -9.38 0.49
CA LYS A 83 14.57 -7.91 0.46
C LYS A 83 13.16 -7.39 0.19
N ALA A 84 12.13 -8.18 0.48
CA ALA A 84 10.74 -7.76 0.30
C ALA A 84 10.45 -6.49 1.13
N PRO A 85 9.75 -5.50 0.54
CA PRO A 85 9.49 -4.22 1.19
C PRO A 85 8.52 -4.37 2.36
N LEU A 86 8.67 -3.51 3.36
CA LEU A 86 7.70 -3.38 4.44
C LEU A 86 6.43 -2.67 3.95
N ARG A 87 5.27 -3.14 4.39
CA ARG A 87 3.92 -2.67 4.06
C ARG A 87 3.12 -2.53 5.36
N ALA A 88 2.13 -1.63 5.37
CA ALA A 88 1.34 -1.31 6.55
C ALA A 88 0.29 -2.39 6.91
N ASP A 89 -0.10 -3.22 5.94
CA ASP A 89 -1.16 -4.23 6.05
C ASP A 89 -0.62 -5.64 6.38
N MET A 90 0.66 -5.77 6.72
CA MET A 90 1.25 -7.06 7.07
C MET A 90 0.94 -7.48 8.50
N GLN A 91 0.93 -8.80 8.70
CA GLN A 91 0.77 -9.40 10.02
C GLN A 91 2.13 -9.57 10.68
N PHE A 92 2.25 -9.11 11.93
CA PHE A 92 3.47 -9.20 12.73
C PHE A 92 3.24 -10.00 14.00
N LYS A 93 4.25 -10.76 14.41
CA LYS A 93 4.33 -11.30 15.76
C LYS A 93 4.81 -10.19 16.69
N ILE A 94 3.88 -9.58 17.43
CA ILE A 94 4.11 -8.45 18.33
C ILE A 94 4.62 -8.86 19.74
N ALA A 95 4.93 -10.15 19.91
CA ALA A 95 5.47 -10.75 21.13
C ALA A 95 4.58 -10.52 22.37
N SER A 96 4.99 -9.69 23.32
CA SER A 96 4.29 -9.50 24.60
C SER A 96 3.01 -8.67 24.51
N GLN A 97 2.69 -8.15 23.34
CA GLN A 97 1.42 -7.46 23.09
C GLN A 97 0.44 -8.48 22.48
N THR A 98 -0.73 -8.66 23.07
CA THR A 98 -1.77 -9.60 22.60
C THR A 98 -3.15 -9.01 22.75
#